data_AF-A0A0F2DR96-F1
#
_entry.id   AF-A0A0F2DR96-F1
#
_cell.length_a   1.000
_cell.length_b   1.000
_cell.length_c   1.000
_cell.angle_alpha   90.00
_cell.angle_beta   90.00
_cell.angle_gamma   90.00
#
_symmetry.space_group_name_H-M   'P 1'
#
loop_
_entity.id
_entity.type
_entity.pdbx_description
1 polymer ?
#
loop_
_entity_poly.entity_id
_entity_poly.type
_entity_poly.pdbx_seq_one_letter_code
_entity_poly.pdbx_strand_id
1 'polypeptide(L)'
;MRLVKKIVGSATENTLLQLDRVILICSIIGLVLDVMAVCLVFQSNLEILGFILLVIVFLVLGFVFYLRFVSRKVIDLVLNDSINLKLYVDMFRVQSEKSIKPFRATYRENYQIIQGQVAYLKGDFQSAKENMSKYDLKKIWKRFRNHVFLISNFELLKVSIHLQDAQDIAFFEEQLSKAPDLKGGKAKLVAQA
;
A
#
# COMPACT_ATOMS: atom_id res chain seq x y z
N MET A 1 9.19 -9.91 -8.07
CA MET A 1 8.45 -10.95 -7.31
C MET A 1 9.22 -11.51 -6.11
N ARG A 2 10.48 -11.98 -6.23
CA ARG A 2 11.22 -12.58 -5.09
C ARG A 2 11.47 -11.63 -3.90
N LEU A 3 11.69 -10.34 -4.15
CA LEU A 3 11.91 -9.35 -3.09
C LEU A 3 10.62 -9.00 -2.32
N VAL A 4 9.50 -8.82 -3.03
CA VAL A 4 8.18 -8.58 -2.43
C VAL A 4 7.78 -9.74 -1.51
N LYS A 5 7.96 -10.99 -1.98
CA LYS A 5 7.76 -12.21 -1.18
C LYS A 5 8.60 -12.28 0.08
N LYS A 6 9.80 -11.71 0.05
CA LYS A 6 10.72 -11.70 1.20
C LYS A 6 10.38 -10.58 2.20
N ILE A 7 9.75 -9.51 1.72
CA ILE A 7 9.29 -8.38 2.53
C ILE A 7 8.01 -8.75 3.27
N VAL A 8 7.05 -9.41 2.63
CA VAL A 8 5.74 -9.79 3.21
C VAL A 8 5.77 -11.11 4.01
N GLY A 9 6.85 -11.89 3.88
CA GLY A 9 6.94 -13.22 4.48
C GLY A 9 6.14 -14.24 3.67
N SER A 10 6.84 -15.21 3.06
CA SER A 10 6.25 -16.12 2.07
C SER A 10 5.14 -17.01 2.63
N ALA A 11 5.12 -17.29 3.94
CA ALA A 11 4.10 -18.12 4.57
C ALA A 11 2.75 -17.39 4.70
N THR A 12 2.79 -16.12 5.07
CA THR A 12 1.60 -15.26 5.22
C THR A 12 0.99 -14.96 3.85
N GLU A 13 1.82 -14.59 2.87
CA GLU A 13 1.35 -14.38 1.49
C GLU A 13 0.66 -15.65 0.92
N ASN A 14 1.24 -16.82 1.16
CA ASN A 14 0.73 -18.07 0.57
C ASN A 14 -0.59 -18.52 1.21
N THR A 15 -0.75 -18.32 2.53
CA THR A 15 -2.00 -18.62 3.24
C THR A 15 -3.12 -17.67 2.81
N LEU A 16 -2.84 -16.37 2.66
CA LEU A 16 -3.80 -15.38 2.15
C LEU A 16 -4.22 -15.68 0.70
N LEU A 17 -3.26 -16.04 -0.17
CA LEU A 17 -3.54 -16.42 -1.57
C LEU A 17 -4.30 -17.75 -1.69
N GLN A 18 -4.15 -18.66 -0.73
CA GLN A 18 -4.96 -19.88 -0.66
C GLN A 18 -6.40 -19.54 -0.27
N LEU A 19 -6.59 -18.67 0.72
CA LEU A 19 -7.90 -18.23 1.19
C LEU A 19 -8.69 -17.52 0.08
N ASP A 20 -8.08 -16.58 -0.63
CA ASP A 20 -8.73 -15.89 -1.76
C ASP A 20 -9.10 -16.87 -2.90
N ARG A 21 -8.23 -17.85 -3.18
CA ARG A 21 -8.53 -18.92 -4.15
C ARG A 21 -9.71 -19.79 -3.72
N VAL A 22 -9.79 -20.17 -2.45
CA VAL A 22 -10.92 -20.97 -1.94
C VAL A 22 -12.23 -20.20 -2.07
N ILE A 23 -12.25 -18.91 -1.70
CA ILE A 23 -13.44 -18.06 -1.85
C ILE A 23 -13.89 -17.97 -3.31
N LEU A 24 -12.94 -17.81 -4.24
CA LEU A 24 -13.23 -17.77 -5.68
C LEU A 24 -13.86 -19.08 -6.16
N ILE A 25 -13.30 -20.23 -5.76
CA ILE A 25 -13.83 -21.55 -6.12
C ILE A 25 -15.25 -21.73 -5.55
N CYS A 26 -15.48 -21.36 -4.29
CA CYS A 26 -16.81 -21.39 -3.68
C CYS A 26 -17.82 -20.52 -4.44
N SER A 27 -17.41 -19.34 -4.90
CA SER A 27 -18.28 -18.45 -5.69
C SER A 27 -18.67 -19.07 -7.04
N ILE A 28 -17.75 -19.77 -7.71
CA ILE A 28 -18.02 -20.45 -8.99
C ILE A 28 -18.98 -21.63 -8.78
N ILE A 29 -18.74 -22.45 -7.73
CA ILE A 29 -19.62 -23.57 -7.39
C ILE A 29 -21.03 -23.07 -7.06
N GLY A 30 -21.15 -21.96 -6.32
CA GLY A 30 -22.43 -21.32 -6.03
C GLY A 30 -23.20 -20.94 -7.29
N LEU A 31 -22.54 -20.34 -8.29
CA LEU A 31 -23.17 -19.99 -9.57
C LEU A 31 -23.65 -21.22 -10.35
N VAL A 32 -22.87 -22.32 -10.35
CA VAL A 32 -23.28 -23.58 -11.00
C VAL A 32 -24.53 -24.16 -10.31
N LEU A 33 -24.57 -24.14 -8.98
CA LEU A 33 -25.73 -24.57 -8.20
C LEU A 33 -26.96 -23.71 -8.49
N ASP A 34 -26.76 -22.40 -8.69
CA ASP A 34 -27.84 -21.46 -9.00
C ASP A 34 -28.47 -21.76 -10.36
N VAL A 35 -27.65 -22.04 -11.37
CA VAL A 35 -28.13 -22.49 -12.70
C VAL A 35 -28.90 -23.81 -12.59
N MET A 36 -28.43 -24.77 -11.78
CA MET A 36 -29.15 -26.01 -11.55
C MET A 36 -30.48 -25.80 -10.84
N ALA A 37 -30.53 -24.89 -9.86
CA ALA A 37 -31.76 -24.53 -9.15
C ALA A 37 -32.80 -23.95 -10.11
N VAL A 38 -32.38 -23.05 -11.01
CA VAL A 38 -33.24 -22.48 -12.06
C VAL A 38 -33.76 -23.58 -12.99
N CYS A 39 -32.91 -24.51 -13.46
CA CYS A 39 -33.34 -25.63 -14.29
C CYS A 39 -34.37 -26.54 -13.59
N LEU A 40 -34.22 -26.77 -12.28
CA LEU A 40 -35.15 -27.55 -11.46
C LEU A 40 -36.50 -26.86 -11.32
N VAL A 41 -36.53 -25.53 -11.21
CA VAL A 41 -37.78 -24.75 -11.17
C VAL A 41 -38.58 -24.90 -12.46
N PHE A 42 -37.94 -25.08 -13.62
CA PHE A 42 -38.66 -25.32 -14.88
C PHE A 42 -39.20 -26.75 -15.03
N GLN A 43 -38.88 -27.66 -14.10
CA GLN A 43 -39.43 -29.01 -14.09
C GLN A 43 -40.63 -29.09 -13.15
N SER A 44 -41.83 -29.27 -13.70
CA SER A 44 -43.10 -29.20 -12.95
C SER A 44 -43.23 -30.19 -11.78
N ASN A 45 -42.50 -31.30 -11.82
CA ASN A 45 -42.48 -32.28 -10.72
C ASN A 45 -41.58 -31.85 -9.53
N LEU A 46 -40.70 -30.85 -9.72
CA LEU A 46 -39.68 -30.42 -8.75
C LEU A 46 -39.69 -28.91 -8.48
N GLU A 47 -40.69 -28.17 -8.98
CA GLU A 47 -40.82 -26.71 -8.87
C GLU A 47 -40.58 -26.17 -7.44
N ILE A 48 -41.26 -26.73 -6.45
CA ILE A 48 -41.17 -26.30 -5.05
C ILE A 48 -39.76 -26.54 -4.48
N LEU A 49 -39.16 -27.69 -4.79
CA LEU A 49 -37.80 -28.04 -4.36
C LEU A 49 -36.76 -27.15 -5.05
N GLY A 50 -36.94 -26.85 -6.33
CA GLY A 50 -36.11 -25.91 -7.09
C GLY A 50 -36.14 -24.51 -6.48
N PHE A 51 -37.31 -24.04 -6.07
CA PHE A 51 -37.47 -22.71 -5.46
C PHE A 51 -36.80 -22.64 -4.08
N ILE A 52 -36.96 -23.69 -3.25
CA ILE A 52 -36.28 -23.80 -1.95
C ILE A 52 -34.75 -23.78 -2.14
N LEU A 53 -34.24 -24.57 -3.10
CA LEU A 53 -32.81 -24.61 -3.43
C LEU A 53 -32.30 -23.23 -3.86
N LEU A 54 -33.07 -22.53 -4.71
CA LEU A 54 -32.71 -21.20 -5.23
C LEU A 54 -32.58 -20.16 -4.11
N VAL A 55 -33.51 -20.13 -3.15
CA VAL A 55 -33.42 -19.25 -1.98
C VAL A 55 -32.19 -19.56 -1.14
N ILE A 56 -31.90 -20.85 -0.91
CA ILE A 56 -30.73 -21.27 -0.13
C ILE A 56 -29.44 -20.86 -0.84
N VAL A 57 -29.30 -21.12 -2.14
CA VAL A 57 -28.11 -20.78 -2.92
C VAL A 57 -27.90 -19.27 -2.96
N PHE A 58 -28.98 -18.49 -3.10
CA PHE A 58 -28.90 -17.03 -3.07
C PHE A 58 -28.40 -16.49 -1.73
N LEU A 59 -28.87 -17.03 -0.60
CA LEU A 59 -28.37 -16.67 0.73
C LEU A 59 -26.90 -17.05 0.91
N VAL A 60 -26.50 -18.24 0.46
CA VAL A 60 -25.11 -18.71 0.50
C VAL A 60 -24.22 -17.82 -0.35
N LEU A 61 -24.63 -17.45 -1.57
CA LEU A 61 -23.90 -16.53 -2.43
C LEU A 61 -23.72 -15.15 -1.77
N GLY A 62 -24.77 -14.60 -1.18
CA GLY A 62 -24.69 -13.34 -0.42
C GLY A 62 -23.67 -13.41 0.71
N PHE A 63 -23.65 -14.52 1.46
CA PHE A 63 -22.67 -14.75 2.52
C PHE A 63 -21.23 -14.90 1.99
N VAL A 64 -21.02 -15.64 0.89
CA VAL A 64 -19.70 -15.79 0.24
C VAL A 64 -19.18 -14.44 -0.26
N PHE A 65 -20.04 -13.60 -0.84
CA PHE A 65 -19.68 -12.25 -1.26
C PHE A 65 -19.29 -11.36 -0.07
N TYR A 66 -20.04 -11.44 1.02
CA TYR A 66 -19.69 -10.73 2.26
C TYR A 66 -18.34 -11.17 2.82
N LEU A 67 -18.10 -12.49 2.90
CA LEU A 67 -16.80 -13.03 3.31
C LEU A 67 -15.68 -12.53 2.41
N ARG A 68 -15.87 -12.51 1.09
CA ARG A 68 -14.89 -11.97 0.15
C ARG A 68 -14.51 -10.52 0.46
N PHE A 69 -15.51 -9.69 0.74
CA PHE A 69 -15.29 -8.29 1.09
C PHE A 69 -14.47 -8.14 2.38
N VAL A 70 -14.81 -8.88 3.43
CA VAL A 70 -14.10 -8.87 4.72
C VAL A 70 -12.68 -9.43 4.55
N SER A 71 -12.53 -10.58 3.90
CA SER A 71 -11.24 -11.22 3.65
C SER A 71 -10.30 -10.31 2.90
N ARG A 72 -10.78 -9.53 1.92
CA ARG A 72 -9.94 -8.57 1.20
C ARG A 72 -9.33 -7.51 2.13
N LYS A 73 -10.14 -6.93 3.03
CA LYS A 73 -9.65 -5.96 4.02
C LYS A 73 -8.64 -6.58 4.98
N VAL A 74 -8.89 -7.82 5.41
CA VAL A 74 -7.97 -8.55 6.29
C VAL A 74 -6.67 -8.88 5.57
N ILE A 75 -6.73 -9.32 4.31
CA ILE A 75 -5.56 -9.55 3.46
C ILE A 75 -4.72 -8.27 3.36
N ASP A 76 -5.34 -7.13 3.05
CA ASP A 76 -4.62 -5.84 2.93
C ASP A 76 -3.97 -5.43 4.26
N LEU A 77 -4.67 -5.59 5.38
CA LEU A 77 -4.16 -5.29 6.72
C LEU A 77 -2.97 -6.18 7.08
N VAL A 78 -3.11 -7.50 6.92
CA VAL A 78 -2.06 -8.48 7.22
C VAL A 78 -0.87 -8.26 6.28
N LEU A 79 -1.11 -7.95 5.00
CA LEU A 79 -0.06 -7.63 4.05
C LEU A 79 0.73 -6.42 4.52
N ASN A 80 0.05 -5.35 4.95
CA ASN A 80 0.67 -4.13 5.46
C ASN A 80 1.46 -4.37 6.76
N ASP A 81 0.90 -5.13 7.70
CA ASP A 81 1.56 -5.48 8.98
C ASP A 81 2.78 -6.40 8.77
N SER A 82 2.68 -7.30 7.78
CA SER A 82 3.75 -8.22 7.43
C SER A 82 4.92 -7.59 6.68
N ILE A 83 4.83 -6.31 6.28
CA ILE A 83 5.92 -5.61 5.59
C ILE A 83 7.14 -5.54 6.51
N ASN A 84 8.20 -6.24 6.13
CA ASN A 84 9.48 -6.17 6.79
C ASN A 84 10.20 -4.85 6.46
N LEU A 85 9.85 -3.81 7.20
CA LEU A 85 10.45 -2.47 7.08
C LEU A 85 11.97 -2.50 7.32
N LYS A 86 12.48 -3.44 8.14
CA LYS A 86 13.92 -3.60 8.36
C LYS A 86 14.63 -4.06 7.08
N LEU A 87 14.09 -5.08 6.40
CA LEU A 87 14.61 -5.55 5.11
C LEU A 87 14.55 -4.44 4.05
N TYR A 88 13.48 -3.64 4.06
CA TYR A 88 13.35 -2.48 3.18
C TYR A 88 14.48 -1.47 3.40
N VAL A 89 14.72 -1.03 4.64
CA VAL A 89 15.82 -0.11 4.99
C VAL A 89 17.19 -0.72 4.66
N ASP A 90 17.39 -2.00 4.96
CA ASP A 90 18.66 -2.71 4.69
C ASP A 90 19.00 -2.72 3.20
N MET A 91 18.01 -2.79 2.31
CA MET A 91 18.23 -2.72 0.87
C MET A 91 18.84 -1.38 0.45
N PHE A 92 18.35 -0.27 1.00
CA PHE A 92 18.89 1.07 0.72
C PHE A 92 20.24 1.31 1.39
N ARG A 93 20.47 0.73 2.58
CA ARG A 93 21.79 0.73 3.23
C ARG A 93 22.83 0.12 2.27
N VAL A 94 22.59 -1.10 1.80
CA VAL A 94 23.51 -1.81 0.89
C VAL A 94 23.73 -1.02 -0.40
N GLN A 95 22.68 -0.41 -0.96
CA GLN A 95 22.83 0.46 -2.14
C GLN A 95 23.73 1.67 -1.85
N SER A 96 23.57 2.32 -0.71
CA SER A 96 24.41 3.46 -0.31
C SER A 96 25.87 3.08 -0.07
N GLU A 97 26.12 1.89 0.51
CA GLU A 97 27.45 1.36 0.78
C GLU A 97 28.18 0.91 -0.50
N LYS A 98 27.47 0.18 -1.37
CA LYS A 98 28.05 -0.46 -2.56
C LYS A 98 27.91 0.35 -3.85
N SER A 99 27.28 1.51 -3.80
CA SER A 99 27.11 2.36 -4.99
C SER A 99 28.45 2.87 -5.56
N ILE A 100 28.47 2.99 -6.88
CA ILE A 100 29.61 3.56 -7.61
C ILE A 100 29.79 5.04 -7.25
N LYS A 101 31.06 5.50 -7.28
CA LYS A 101 31.49 6.84 -6.85
C LYS A 101 30.59 8.01 -7.30
N PRO A 102 30.13 8.12 -8.57
CA PRO A 102 29.34 9.28 -9.02
C PRO A 102 27.96 9.38 -8.35
N PHE A 103 27.36 8.26 -7.94
CA PHE A 103 26.02 8.25 -7.34
C PHE A 103 26.03 8.06 -5.82
N ARG A 104 27.20 7.77 -5.24
CA ARG A 104 27.35 7.43 -3.83
C ARG A 104 26.77 8.47 -2.88
N ALA A 105 26.99 9.74 -3.17
CA ALA A 105 26.43 10.82 -2.37
C ALA A 105 24.89 10.78 -2.40
N THR A 106 24.30 10.69 -3.59
CA THR A 106 22.84 10.61 -3.76
C THR A 106 22.22 9.40 -3.04
N TYR A 107 22.84 8.22 -3.11
CA TYR A 107 22.32 7.06 -2.41
C TYR A 107 22.40 7.17 -0.88
N ARG A 108 23.41 7.86 -0.33
CA ARG A 108 23.51 8.12 1.11
C ARG A 108 22.42 9.07 1.60
N GLU A 109 22.17 10.14 0.86
CA GLU A 109 21.08 11.08 1.19
C GLU A 109 19.72 10.39 1.08
N ASN A 110 19.50 9.59 0.02
CA ASN A 110 18.27 8.81 -0.12
C ASN A 110 18.10 7.81 1.03
N TYR A 111 19.18 7.18 1.51
CA TYR A 111 19.10 6.27 2.65
C TYR A 111 18.59 6.96 3.91
N GLN A 112 18.98 8.21 4.18
CA GLN A 112 18.45 9.00 5.30
C GLN A 112 16.96 9.32 5.14
N ILE A 113 16.54 9.71 3.93
CA ILE A 113 15.12 9.94 3.61
C ILE A 113 14.31 8.66 3.87
N ILE A 114 14.78 7.50 3.41
CA ILE A 114 14.12 6.21 3.65
C ILE A 114 14.04 5.86 5.14
N GLN A 115 15.08 6.13 5.92
CA GLN A 115 15.03 5.94 7.38
C GLN A 115 13.92 6.78 8.01
N GLY A 116 13.80 8.04 7.59
CA GLY A 116 12.72 8.92 8.02
C GLY A 116 11.33 8.42 7.62
N GLN A 117 11.16 7.96 6.37
CA GLN A 117 9.90 7.38 5.89
C GLN A 117 9.50 6.15 6.70
N VAL A 118 10.46 5.30 7.04
CA VAL A 118 10.19 4.13 7.89
C VAL A 118 9.87 4.53 9.33
N ALA A 119 10.49 5.56 9.88
CA ALA A 119 10.13 6.09 11.19
C ALA A 119 8.69 6.64 11.20
N TYR A 120 8.29 7.35 10.13
CA TYR A 120 6.92 7.82 9.94
C TYR A 120 5.92 6.66 9.91
N LEU A 121 6.21 5.60 9.16
CA LEU A 121 5.34 4.40 9.08
C LEU A 121 5.21 3.67 10.43
N LYS A 122 6.20 3.81 11.32
CA LYS A 122 6.16 3.29 12.69
C LYS A 122 5.45 4.21 13.68
N GLY A 123 5.02 5.40 13.26
CA GLY A 123 4.41 6.42 14.12
C GLY A 123 5.42 7.23 14.94
N ASP A 124 6.73 7.06 14.72
CA ASP A 124 7.76 7.87 15.37
C ASP A 124 8.02 9.13 14.53
N PHE A 125 7.12 10.11 14.68
CA PHE A 125 7.14 11.34 13.90
C PHE A 125 8.34 12.25 14.22
N GLN A 126 8.87 12.18 15.44
CA GLN A 126 10.04 12.96 15.81
C GLN A 126 11.31 12.43 15.12
N SER A 127 11.52 11.11 15.17
CA SER A 127 12.60 10.47 14.42
C SER A 127 12.42 10.60 12.90
N ALA A 128 11.18 10.62 12.42
CA ALA A 128 10.88 10.87 11.01
C ALA A 128 11.36 12.26 10.60
N LYS A 129 10.98 13.31 11.34
CA LYS A 129 11.42 14.69 11.13
C LYS A 129 12.94 14.77 11.13
N GLU A 130 13.59 14.25 12.17
CA GLU A 130 15.04 14.35 12.32
C GLU A 130 15.81 13.69 11.17
N ASN A 131 15.39 12.50 10.72
CA ASN A 131 16.06 11.80 9.63
C ASN A 131 15.76 12.41 8.25
N MET A 132 14.53 12.88 8.03
CA MET A 132 14.15 13.56 6.80
C MET A 132 14.70 14.98 6.70
N SER A 133 15.10 15.63 7.79
CA SER A 133 15.73 16.95 7.74
C SER A 133 17.25 16.90 7.55
N LYS A 134 17.89 15.73 7.70
CA LYS A 134 19.35 15.57 7.59
C LYS A 134 19.88 15.60 6.15
N TYR A 135 19.02 15.37 5.15
CA TYR A 135 19.52 15.22 3.78
C TYR A 135 19.96 16.57 3.18
N ASP A 136 20.98 16.52 2.33
CA ASP A 136 21.48 17.67 1.58
C ASP A 136 21.13 17.55 0.10
N LEU A 137 20.21 18.40 -0.37
CA LEU A 137 19.77 18.45 -1.76
C LEU A 137 20.92 18.71 -2.74
N LYS A 138 22.01 19.37 -2.32
CA LYS A 138 23.17 19.64 -3.19
C LYS A 138 23.90 18.35 -3.57
N LYS A 139 23.90 17.35 -2.69
CA LYS A 139 24.52 16.03 -2.90
C LYS A 139 23.64 15.09 -3.72
N ILE A 140 22.36 15.42 -3.90
CA ILE A 140 21.48 14.75 -4.86
C ILE A 140 21.88 15.15 -6.27
N TRP A 141 21.94 14.16 -7.17
CA TRP A 141 22.26 14.38 -8.59
C TRP A 141 21.27 15.36 -9.23
N LYS A 142 21.77 16.33 -10.01
CA LYS A 142 21.00 17.49 -10.50
C LYS A 142 19.66 17.12 -11.12
N ARG A 143 19.62 16.03 -11.90
CA ARG A 143 18.40 15.53 -12.57
C ARG A 143 17.28 15.17 -11.59
N PHE A 144 17.60 14.71 -10.38
CA PHE A 144 16.63 14.23 -9.40
C PHE A 144 16.30 15.27 -8.32
N ARG A 145 17.05 16.37 -8.21
CA ARG A 145 16.88 17.36 -7.12
C ARG A 145 15.46 17.86 -6.99
N ASN A 146 14.82 18.29 -8.07
CA ASN A 146 13.46 18.85 -7.96
C ASN A 146 12.44 17.79 -7.49
N HIS A 147 12.61 16.54 -7.93
CA HIS A 147 11.74 15.44 -7.50
C HIS A 147 11.95 15.10 -6.02
N VAL A 148 13.19 14.99 -5.57
CA VAL A 148 13.53 14.73 -4.17
C VAL A 148 13.08 15.89 -3.29
N PHE A 149 13.24 17.13 -3.74
CA PHE A 149 12.75 18.32 -3.03
C PHE A 149 11.24 18.27 -2.82
N LEU A 150 10.46 18.01 -3.87
CA LEU A 150 9.00 17.92 -3.78
C LEU A 150 8.55 16.82 -2.80
N ILE A 151 9.09 15.60 -2.96
CA ILE A 151 8.73 14.47 -2.08
C ILE A 151 9.10 14.77 -0.63
N SER A 152 10.32 15.26 -0.39
CA SER A 152 10.81 15.45 0.98
C SER A 152 10.04 16.57 1.70
N ASN A 153 9.72 17.69 1.02
CA ASN A 153 8.89 18.74 1.62
C ASN A 153 7.46 18.27 1.88
N PHE A 154 6.88 17.46 0.98
CA PHE A 154 5.57 16.86 1.22
C PHE A 154 5.58 15.90 2.40
N GLU A 155 6.62 15.09 2.55
CA GLU A 155 6.75 14.18 3.69
C GLU A 155 6.99 14.92 5.00
N LEU A 156 7.82 15.96 5.01
CA LEU A 156 8.03 16.82 6.16
C LEU A 156 6.76 17.61 6.54
N LEU A 157 5.95 18.03 5.57
CA LEU A 157 4.63 18.63 5.83
C LEU A 157 3.73 17.63 6.56
N LYS A 158 3.59 16.39 6.06
CA LYS A 158 2.79 15.36 6.73
C LYS A 158 3.28 15.09 8.15
N VAL A 159 4.60 14.97 8.34
CA VAL A 159 5.21 14.80 9.67
C VAL A 159 4.84 15.97 10.58
N SER A 160 4.93 17.21 10.08
CA SER A 160 4.65 18.42 10.84
C SER A 160 3.18 18.54 11.22
N ILE A 161 2.26 18.12 10.34
CA ILE A 161 0.82 18.00 10.64
C ILE A 161 0.59 17.03 11.80
N HIS A 162 1.23 15.85 11.77
CA HIS A 162 1.11 14.88 12.86
C HIS A 162 1.71 15.38 14.18
N LEU A 163 2.76 16.19 14.12
CA LEU A 163 3.38 16.83 15.28
C LEU A 163 2.65 18.11 15.73
N GLN A 164 1.65 18.59 14.98
CA GLN A 164 0.94 19.85 15.21
C GLN A 164 1.88 21.07 15.25
N ASP A 165 2.96 21.03 14.47
CA ASP A 165 3.97 22.09 14.40
C ASP A 165 3.56 23.17 13.40
N ALA A 166 2.80 24.17 13.88
CA ALA A 166 2.21 25.21 13.02
C ALA A 166 3.24 26.02 12.22
N GLN A 167 4.45 26.21 12.77
CA GLN A 167 5.51 26.94 12.09
C GLN A 167 6.03 26.15 10.89
N ASP A 168 6.33 24.87 11.11
CA ASP A 168 6.85 24.01 10.05
C ASP A 168 5.79 23.68 9.00
N ILE A 169 4.52 23.54 9.40
CA ILE A 169 3.39 23.41 8.47
C ILE A 169 3.37 24.60 7.50
N ALA A 170 3.32 25.83 8.01
CA ALA A 170 3.28 27.03 7.19
C ALA A 170 4.53 27.14 6.28
N PHE A 171 5.71 26.80 6.82
CA PHE A 171 6.95 26.79 6.05
C PHE A 171 6.90 25.79 4.88
N PHE A 172 6.51 24.53 5.11
CA PHE A 172 6.50 23.51 4.05
C PHE A 172 5.38 23.73 3.03
N GLU A 173 4.22 24.25 3.45
CA GLU A 173 3.18 24.71 2.52
C GLU A 173 3.71 25.81 1.60
N GLU A 174 4.41 26.79 2.14
CA GLU A 174 5.03 27.86 1.35
C GLU A 174 6.06 27.30 0.36
N GLN A 175 6.95 26.41 0.80
CA GLN A 175 7.94 25.75 -0.06
C GLN A 175 7.28 24.97 -1.21
N LEU A 176 6.23 24.21 -0.93
CA LEU A 176 5.48 23.45 -1.94
C LEU A 176 4.71 24.38 -2.89
N SER A 177 4.18 25.50 -2.39
CA SER A 177 3.48 26.50 -3.22
C SER A 177 4.41 27.14 -4.25
N LYS A 178 5.68 27.36 -3.90
CA LYS A 178 6.71 27.97 -4.74
C LYS A 178 7.42 26.96 -5.66
N ALA A 179 7.24 25.66 -5.41
CA ALA A 179 7.90 24.63 -6.19
C ALA A 179 7.36 24.56 -7.64
N PRO A 180 8.24 24.37 -8.65
CA PRO A 180 7.82 24.23 -10.04
C PRO A 180 7.01 22.95 -10.24
N ASP A 181 5.86 23.04 -10.90
CA ASP A 181 5.00 21.89 -11.19
C ASP A 181 5.58 21.05 -12.34
N LEU A 182 6.47 20.11 -11.98
CA LEU A 182 7.04 19.17 -12.93
C LEU A 182 6.02 18.09 -13.29
N LYS A 183 5.51 18.15 -14.52
CA LYS A 183 4.62 17.13 -15.12
C LYS A 183 3.35 16.85 -14.27
N GLY A 184 2.80 17.87 -13.61
CA GLY A 184 1.62 17.73 -12.75
C GLY A 184 1.90 17.02 -11.42
N GLY A 185 3.16 16.86 -11.03
CA GLY A 185 3.55 16.20 -9.78
C GLY A 185 3.10 16.97 -8.54
N LYS A 186 3.07 18.31 -8.61
CA LYS A 186 2.57 19.15 -7.51
C LYS A 186 1.06 18.98 -7.35
N ALA A 187 0.31 19.06 -8.45
CA ALA A 187 -1.14 18.90 -8.41
C ALA A 187 -1.57 17.53 -7.85
N LYS A 188 -0.82 16.46 -8.16
CA LYS A 188 -1.09 15.12 -7.62
C LYS A 188 -0.80 14.98 -6.13
N LEU A 189 0.26 15.63 -5.62
CA LEU A 189 0.60 15.58 -4.20
C LEU A 189 -0.35 16.44 -3.36
N VAL A 190 -0.74 17.62 -3.87
CA VAL A 190 -1.75 18.48 -3.22
C VAL A 190 -3.11 17.79 -3.14
N ALA A 191 -3.50 17.00 -4.16
CA ALA A 191 -4.74 16.24 -4.13
C ALA A 191 -4.73 15.02 -3.18
N GLN A 192 -3.58 14.66 -2.61
CA GLN A 192 -3.42 13.55 -1.66
C GLN A 192 -3.36 14.01 -0.19
N ALA A 193 -3.16 15.31 0.04
CA ALA A 193 -3.27 15.93 1.37
C ALA A 193 -4.75 16.20 1.67
#